data_AF-A0A545U8T1-F1
#
_entry.id   AF-A0A545U8T1-F1
#
_cell.length_a   1.000
_cell.length_b   1.000
_cell.length_c   1.000
_cell.angle_alpha   90.00
_cell.angle_beta   90.00
_cell.angle_gamma   90.00
#
_symmetry.space_group_name_H-M   'P 1'
#
loop_
_entity.id
_entity.type
_entity.pdbx_description
1 polymer ?
#
loop_
_entity_poly.entity_id
_entity_poly.type
_entity_poly.pdbx_seq_one_letter_code
_entity_poly.pdbx_strand_id
1 'polypeptide(L)'
;MSSPEIVDISSLVEPISEENIVGDDPRNDPSPTSLYSKIKDARNSARAAERNSMFDGDNTEANEKWKEIMSLAPQILSSVAKDLEVACWYSEALIRNAGFQGLRDGFTLIRQLIEKYWESNLYPVEDEDGIETRVAPVSGLNGEGAEGVLLAPIRSAYITDDIAPGPFSLWQYKQAIDIKRITDEDNRAAQASKAGFSMDDIEKSVEQSSSEYFVDLRDDITDCLSEYRQISELLTSHCGTHDAPSTSKIIELLEESLGAVNYIAKHKFPLEPAADSSAEESSNDEQAPTSDSSIVVGSVVNSRVEAFKQLTTISEFFRRTEPHSPISYIIDKAVRWGDMPLDQLMSELIPDSSSLGTYCSLTGVHKDDD
;
A
#
# COMPACT_ATOMS: atom_id res chain seq x y z
N MET A 1 -16.21 -10.69 1.16
CA MET A 1 -16.23 -10.37 -0.28
C MET A 1 -16.07 -8.87 -0.33
N SER A 2 -15.26 -8.34 -1.22
CA SER A 2 -15.10 -6.89 -1.36
C SER A 2 -16.45 -6.20 -1.64
N SER A 3 -16.51 -4.91 -1.30
CA SER A 3 -17.71 -4.08 -1.48
C SER A 3 -18.17 -4.08 -2.95
N PRO A 4 -19.43 -3.80 -3.27
CA PRO A 4 -19.86 -3.65 -4.66
C PRO A 4 -19.01 -2.64 -5.44
N GLU A 5 -18.90 -2.80 -6.77
CA GLU A 5 -18.29 -1.78 -7.63
C GLU A 5 -19.14 -0.50 -7.59
N ILE A 6 -18.47 0.66 -7.48
CA ILE A 6 -19.09 1.99 -7.56
C ILE A 6 -18.89 2.65 -8.93
N VAL A 7 -17.98 2.11 -9.74
CA VAL A 7 -17.73 2.52 -11.11
C VAL A 7 -18.19 1.42 -12.06
N ASP A 8 -18.91 1.77 -13.13
CA ASP A 8 -19.16 0.82 -14.24
C ASP A 8 -17.89 0.66 -15.08
N ILE A 9 -16.91 -0.07 -14.55
CA ILE A 9 -15.61 -0.30 -15.19
C ILE A 9 -15.81 -0.96 -16.54
N SER A 10 -16.77 -1.90 -16.63
CA SER A 10 -17.07 -2.64 -17.85
C SER A 10 -17.38 -1.73 -19.04
N SER A 11 -18.20 -0.70 -18.82
CA SER A 11 -18.49 0.32 -19.84
C SER A 11 -17.28 1.20 -20.15
N LEU A 12 -16.51 1.61 -19.14
CA LEU A 12 -15.35 2.48 -19.33
C LEU A 12 -14.21 1.82 -20.10
N VAL A 13 -14.15 0.49 -20.14
CA VAL A 13 -13.14 -0.25 -20.91
C VAL A 13 -13.65 -0.74 -22.27
N GLU A 14 -14.87 -0.43 -22.69
CA GLU A 14 -15.34 -0.72 -24.06
C GLU A 14 -14.59 0.11 -25.10
N PRO A 15 -14.31 -0.39 -26.32
CA PRO A 15 -13.68 0.43 -27.36
C PRO A 15 -14.44 1.72 -27.64
N ILE A 16 -13.75 2.84 -27.91
CA ILE A 16 -14.40 4.12 -28.24
C ILE A 16 -15.24 4.00 -29.52
N SER A 17 -14.71 3.31 -30.53
CA SER A 17 -15.41 2.98 -31.77
C SER A 17 -14.80 1.74 -32.43
N GLU A 18 -15.47 1.18 -33.45
CA GLU A 18 -14.93 0.04 -34.22
C GLU A 18 -13.66 0.39 -35.01
N GLU A 19 -13.58 1.63 -35.53
CA GLU A 19 -12.46 2.07 -36.38
C GLU A 19 -11.30 2.65 -35.56
N ASN A 20 -11.60 3.27 -34.42
CA ASN A 20 -10.62 3.82 -33.49
C ASN A 20 -10.97 3.39 -32.06
N ILE A 21 -10.36 2.29 -31.61
CA ILE A 21 -10.68 1.65 -30.33
C ILE A 21 -10.20 2.45 -29.11
N VAL A 22 -9.16 3.27 -29.26
CA VAL A 22 -8.62 4.12 -28.19
C VAL A 22 -9.08 5.57 -28.26
N GLY A 23 -9.71 6.00 -29.36
CA GLY A 23 -10.19 7.37 -29.54
C GLY A 23 -9.08 8.34 -29.94
N ASP A 24 -9.32 9.64 -29.77
CA ASP A 24 -8.39 10.70 -30.15
C ASP A 24 -7.70 11.29 -28.92
N ASP A 25 -6.42 11.67 -29.03
CA ASP A 25 -5.69 12.27 -27.90
C ASP A 25 -6.46 13.49 -27.36
N PRO A 26 -6.93 13.47 -26.11
CA PRO A 26 -7.74 14.54 -25.55
C PRO A 26 -6.97 15.87 -25.46
N ARG A 27 -5.63 15.84 -25.53
CA ARG A 27 -4.75 17.02 -25.53
C ARG A 27 -4.79 17.81 -26.84
N ASN A 28 -5.28 17.21 -27.93
CA ASN A 28 -5.36 17.87 -29.24
C ASN A 28 -6.45 18.95 -29.32
N ASP A 29 -7.40 18.99 -28.38
CA ASP A 29 -8.37 20.08 -28.24
C ASP A 29 -7.97 21.03 -27.10
N PRO A 30 -7.19 22.10 -27.40
CA PRO A 30 -6.74 23.07 -26.40
C PRO A 30 -7.83 24.06 -25.99
N SER A 31 -9.07 23.91 -26.48
CA SER A 31 -10.15 24.82 -26.12
C SER A 31 -10.41 24.79 -24.61
N PRO A 32 -10.60 25.95 -23.94
CA PRO A 32 -11.03 25.99 -22.54
C PRO A 32 -12.36 25.28 -22.27
N THR A 33 -13.16 25.03 -23.32
CA THR A 33 -14.43 24.32 -23.21
C THR A 33 -14.31 22.81 -23.39
N SER A 34 -13.15 22.29 -23.81
CA SER A 34 -12.91 20.87 -24.02
C SER A 34 -13.04 20.09 -22.71
N LEU A 35 -13.42 18.81 -22.78
CA LEU A 35 -13.52 17.97 -21.59
C LEU A 35 -12.16 17.85 -20.88
N TYR A 36 -11.08 17.76 -21.65
CA TYR A 36 -9.71 17.67 -21.14
C TYR A 36 -9.29 18.94 -20.37
N SER A 37 -9.51 20.13 -20.94
CA SER A 37 -9.21 21.38 -20.26
C SER A 37 -9.98 21.50 -18.95
N LYS A 38 -11.28 21.15 -18.95
CA LYS A 38 -12.13 21.19 -17.76
C LYS A 38 -11.66 20.25 -16.65
N ILE A 39 -11.34 18.98 -16.96
CA ILE A 39 -10.90 18.03 -15.93
C ILE A 39 -9.52 18.41 -15.37
N LYS A 40 -8.63 18.92 -16.23
CA LYS A 40 -7.32 19.42 -15.83
C LYS A 40 -7.44 20.64 -14.90
N ASP A 41 -8.29 21.59 -15.26
CA ASP A 41 -8.58 22.77 -14.42
C ASP A 41 -9.22 22.35 -13.10
N ALA A 42 -10.20 21.44 -13.12
CA ALA A 42 -10.83 20.91 -11.92
C ALA A 42 -9.80 20.26 -10.98
N ARG A 43 -8.88 19.44 -11.49
CA ARG A 43 -7.81 18.84 -10.69
C ARG A 43 -6.85 19.86 -10.13
N ASN A 44 -6.44 20.84 -10.93
CA ASN A 44 -5.55 21.91 -10.47
C ASN A 44 -6.20 22.73 -9.35
N SER A 45 -7.48 23.10 -9.51
CA SER A 45 -8.27 23.80 -8.49
C SER A 45 -8.46 22.94 -7.24
N ALA A 46 -8.81 21.66 -7.36
CA ALA A 46 -8.99 20.77 -6.23
C ALA A 46 -7.71 20.70 -5.37
N ARG A 47 -6.57 20.47 -6.02
CA ARG A 47 -5.27 20.39 -5.33
C ARG A 47 -4.81 21.72 -4.75
N ALA A 48 -5.14 22.84 -5.40
CA ALA A 48 -4.87 24.16 -4.85
C ALA A 48 -5.70 24.44 -3.60
N ALA A 49 -6.99 24.11 -3.64
CA ALA A 49 -7.88 24.21 -2.49
C ALA A 49 -7.39 23.37 -1.31
N GLU A 50 -7.02 22.10 -1.52
CA GLU A 50 -6.48 21.22 -0.45
C GLU A 50 -5.24 21.81 0.25
N ARG A 51 -4.32 22.41 -0.52
CA ARG A 51 -3.13 23.05 0.07
C ARG A 51 -3.47 24.28 0.90
N ASN A 52 -4.51 25.02 0.51
CA ASN A 52 -4.96 26.20 1.25
C ASN A 52 -5.73 25.82 2.52
N SER A 53 -6.53 24.75 2.45
CA SER A 53 -7.39 24.29 3.53
C SER A 53 -6.67 23.56 4.66
N MET A 54 -5.39 23.22 4.51
CA MET A 54 -4.55 22.62 5.57
C MET A 54 -4.54 23.42 6.88
N PHE A 55 -4.87 24.71 6.84
CA PHE A 55 -4.90 25.60 8.01
C PHE A 55 -6.29 25.96 8.52
N ASP A 56 -7.32 25.88 7.67
CA ASP A 56 -8.67 26.39 7.97
C ASP A 56 -9.73 25.28 8.14
N GLY A 57 -9.39 24.03 7.78
CA GLY A 57 -10.24 22.84 7.99
C GLY A 57 -11.46 22.72 7.07
N ASP A 58 -11.78 23.75 6.27
CA ASP A 58 -12.85 23.71 5.27
C ASP A 58 -12.33 23.18 3.92
N ASN A 59 -12.71 21.95 3.59
CA ASN A 59 -12.39 21.28 2.33
C ASN A 59 -13.54 21.32 1.31
N THR A 60 -14.57 22.15 1.51
CA THR A 60 -15.77 22.15 0.66
C THR A 60 -15.43 22.43 -0.81
N GLU A 61 -14.62 23.45 -1.10
CA GLU A 61 -14.20 23.78 -2.47
C GLU A 61 -13.44 22.62 -3.12
N ALA A 62 -12.50 22.01 -2.40
CA ALA A 62 -11.76 20.85 -2.88
C ALA A 62 -12.71 19.69 -3.23
N ASN A 63 -13.65 19.38 -2.33
CA ASN A 63 -14.62 18.30 -2.52
C ASN A 63 -15.52 18.51 -3.74
N GLU A 64 -15.97 19.75 -3.98
CA GLU A 64 -16.75 20.09 -5.19
C GLU A 64 -15.94 19.82 -6.47
N LYS A 65 -14.65 20.17 -6.48
CA LYS A 65 -13.77 19.93 -7.61
C LYS A 65 -13.42 18.46 -7.82
N TRP A 66 -13.28 17.68 -6.76
CA TRP A 66 -13.14 16.22 -6.89
C TRP A 66 -14.41 15.56 -7.44
N LYS A 67 -15.60 16.04 -7.06
CA LYS A 67 -16.87 15.60 -7.65
C LYS A 67 -16.98 15.97 -9.14
N GLU A 68 -16.47 17.14 -9.53
CA GLU A 68 -16.38 17.54 -10.94
C GLU A 68 -15.53 16.54 -11.74
N ILE A 69 -14.39 16.09 -11.21
CA ILE A 69 -13.54 15.07 -11.83
C ILE A 69 -14.27 13.72 -11.94
N MET A 70 -15.01 13.31 -10.90
CA MET A 70 -15.83 12.08 -10.95
C MET A 70 -16.88 12.11 -12.06
N SER A 71 -17.38 13.29 -12.42
CA SER A 71 -18.32 13.45 -13.54
C SER A 71 -17.63 13.48 -14.90
N LEU A 72 -16.45 14.10 -15.00
CA LEU A 72 -15.75 14.33 -16.27
C LEU A 72 -14.96 13.12 -16.75
N ALA A 73 -14.28 12.40 -15.86
CA ALA A 73 -13.42 11.29 -16.24
C ALA A 73 -14.17 10.16 -16.98
N PRO A 74 -15.34 9.69 -16.51
CA PRO A 74 -16.15 8.70 -17.24
C PRO A 74 -16.55 9.17 -18.64
N GLN A 75 -16.87 10.45 -18.82
CA GLN A 75 -17.22 11.01 -20.14
C GLN A 75 -16.03 10.93 -21.10
N ILE A 76 -14.84 11.31 -20.65
CA ILE A 76 -13.64 11.25 -21.48
C ILE A 76 -13.31 9.79 -21.83
N LEU A 77 -13.30 8.91 -20.81
CA LEU A 77 -12.92 7.51 -20.97
C LEU A 77 -13.90 6.70 -21.83
N SER A 78 -15.19 7.05 -21.83
CA SER A 78 -16.20 6.34 -22.63
C SER A 78 -16.37 6.89 -24.05
N SER A 79 -16.14 8.18 -24.28
CA SER A 79 -16.50 8.80 -25.58
C SER A 79 -15.39 9.55 -26.30
N VAL A 80 -14.25 9.83 -25.66
CA VAL A 80 -13.17 10.61 -26.25
C VAL A 80 -11.91 9.77 -26.43
N ALA A 81 -11.40 9.20 -25.34
CA ALA A 81 -10.09 8.56 -25.34
C ALA A 81 -9.93 7.53 -24.23
N LYS A 82 -9.19 6.45 -24.50
CA LYS A 82 -8.59 5.60 -23.48
C LYS A 82 -7.30 6.26 -23.04
N ASP A 83 -7.29 6.80 -21.82
CA ASP A 83 -6.22 7.67 -21.34
C ASP A 83 -5.86 7.38 -19.87
N LEU A 84 -4.59 7.03 -19.63
CA LEU A 84 -4.04 6.72 -18.31
C LEU A 84 -3.99 7.93 -17.39
N GLU A 85 -3.74 9.13 -17.92
CA GLU A 85 -3.72 10.34 -17.10
C GLU A 85 -5.10 10.63 -16.52
N VAL A 86 -6.13 10.51 -17.36
CA VAL A 86 -7.53 10.66 -16.93
C VAL A 86 -7.91 9.58 -15.93
N ALA A 87 -7.51 8.32 -16.13
CA ALA A 87 -7.75 7.23 -15.18
C ALA A 87 -7.04 7.45 -13.83
N CYS A 88 -5.82 8.01 -13.85
CA CYS A 88 -5.07 8.40 -12.65
C CYS A 88 -5.79 9.52 -11.88
N TRP A 89 -6.24 10.57 -12.58
CA TRP A 89 -7.01 11.65 -11.96
C TRP A 89 -8.36 11.17 -11.41
N TYR A 90 -8.98 10.22 -12.08
CA TYR A 90 -10.20 9.60 -11.60
C TYR A 90 -9.95 8.80 -10.31
N SER A 91 -8.86 8.05 -10.25
CA SER A 91 -8.45 7.32 -9.03
C SER A 91 -8.20 8.27 -7.84
N GLU A 92 -7.60 9.43 -8.08
CA GLU A 92 -7.44 10.48 -7.07
C GLU A 92 -8.79 11.01 -6.54
N ALA A 93 -9.79 11.14 -7.43
CA ALA A 93 -11.13 11.56 -7.05
C ALA A 93 -11.91 10.44 -6.32
N LEU A 94 -11.76 9.20 -6.77
CA LEU A 94 -12.47 8.04 -6.22
C LEU A 94 -12.07 7.79 -4.76
N ILE A 95 -10.79 7.81 -4.43
CA ILE A 95 -10.34 7.59 -3.04
C ILE A 95 -10.87 8.67 -2.08
N ARG A 96 -11.00 9.91 -2.56
CA ARG A 96 -11.50 11.03 -1.73
C ARG A 96 -13.00 10.98 -1.51
N ASN A 97 -13.75 10.38 -2.45
CA ASN A 97 -15.21 10.30 -2.35
C ASN A 97 -15.71 8.98 -1.78
N ALA A 98 -14.93 7.89 -1.90
CA ALA A 98 -15.37 6.55 -1.54
C ALA A 98 -14.26 5.69 -0.90
N GLY A 99 -13.16 6.29 -0.44
CA GLY A 99 -12.11 5.59 0.29
C GLY A 99 -11.49 4.43 -0.51
N PHE A 100 -11.21 3.33 0.17
CA PHE A 100 -10.56 2.16 -0.44
C PHE A 100 -11.42 1.44 -1.48
N GLN A 101 -12.75 1.44 -1.32
CA GLN A 101 -13.67 0.93 -2.34
C GLN A 101 -13.48 1.67 -3.67
N GLY A 102 -13.41 3.01 -3.63
CA GLY A 102 -13.16 3.81 -4.84
C GLY A 102 -11.75 3.65 -5.38
N LEU A 103 -10.74 3.54 -4.51
CA LEU A 103 -9.36 3.32 -4.95
C LEU A 103 -9.21 1.97 -5.67
N ARG A 104 -9.86 0.92 -5.17
CA ARG A 104 -9.89 -0.42 -5.78
C ARG A 104 -10.43 -0.35 -7.20
N ASP A 105 -11.56 0.32 -7.39
CA ASP A 105 -12.18 0.47 -8.72
C ASP A 105 -11.29 1.30 -9.66
N GLY A 106 -10.63 2.35 -9.14
CA GLY A 106 -9.68 3.17 -9.89
C GLY A 106 -8.46 2.37 -10.37
N PHE A 107 -7.86 1.56 -9.49
CA PHE A 107 -6.76 0.67 -9.87
C PHE A 107 -7.20 -0.42 -10.83
N THR A 108 -8.38 -1.01 -10.61
CA THR A 108 -8.95 -2.01 -11.54
C THR A 108 -9.11 -1.42 -12.95
N LEU A 109 -9.62 -0.19 -13.04
CA LEU A 109 -9.73 0.53 -14.31
C LEU A 109 -8.36 0.78 -14.96
N ILE A 110 -7.37 1.27 -14.20
CA ILE A 110 -6.00 1.48 -14.72
C ILE A 110 -5.41 0.16 -15.24
N ARG A 111 -5.50 -0.92 -14.47
CA ARG A 111 -5.01 -2.24 -14.87
C ARG A 111 -5.65 -2.69 -16.18
N GLN A 112 -6.98 -2.65 -16.27
CA GLN A 112 -7.70 -3.10 -17.47
C GLN A 112 -7.42 -2.22 -18.70
N LEU A 113 -7.21 -0.90 -18.52
CA LEU A 113 -6.79 -0.03 -19.62
C LEU A 113 -5.41 -0.41 -20.14
N ILE A 114 -4.44 -0.66 -19.26
CA ILE A 114 -3.10 -1.12 -19.63
C ILE A 114 -3.21 -2.46 -20.38
N GLU A 115 -3.83 -3.47 -19.77
CA GLU A 115 -3.94 -4.81 -20.37
C GLU A 115 -4.57 -4.79 -21.76
N LYS A 116 -5.63 -4.00 -21.95
CA LYS A 116 -6.43 -4.04 -23.17
C LYS A 116 -5.89 -3.15 -24.27
N TYR A 117 -5.30 -2.01 -23.93
CA TYR A 117 -5.02 -0.94 -24.89
C TYR A 117 -3.55 -0.54 -25.00
N TRP A 118 -2.64 -1.10 -24.19
CA TRP A 118 -1.23 -0.73 -24.23
C TRP A 118 -0.63 -0.80 -25.64
N GLU A 119 -0.78 -1.93 -26.33
CA GLU A 119 -0.28 -2.14 -27.70
C GLU A 119 -1.10 -1.40 -28.77
N SER A 120 -2.21 -0.77 -28.38
CA SER A 120 -3.16 -0.09 -29.26
C SER A 120 -3.07 1.44 -29.16
N ASN A 121 -1.94 1.98 -28.70
CA ASN A 121 -1.71 3.41 -28.47
C ASN A 121 -2.59 4.02 -27.36
N LEU A 122 -2.75 3.31 -26.23
CA LEU A 122 -3.31 3.91 -25.00
C LEU A 122 -2.59 5.22 -24.66
N TYR A 123 -3.36 6.29 -24.45
CA TYR A 123 -2.83 7.63 -24.17
C TYR A 123 -2.37 7.79 -22.70
N PRO A 124 -1.44 8.72 -22.40
CA PRO A 124 -0.63 9.44 -23.37
C PRO A 124 0.30 8.50 -24.14
N VAL A 125 0.57 8.83 -25.41
CA VAL A 125 1.54 8.09 -26.22
C VAL A 125 2.96 8.60 -25.94
N GLU A 126 3.96 7.82 -26.31
CA GLU A 126 5.37 8.19 -26.20
C GLU A 126 5.67 9.41 -27.10
N ASP A 127 6.44 10.38 -26.58
CA ASP A 127 6.91 11.56 -27.32
C ASP A 127 8.45 11.59 -27.43
N GLU A 128 9.07 12.78 -27.47
CA GLU A 128 10.54 12.92 -27.55
C GLU A 128 11.25 12.35 -26.31
N ASP A 129 10.58 12.29 -25.16
CA ASP A 129 11.07 11.72 -23.91
C ASP A 129 10.71 10.21 -23.79
N GLY A 130 10.05 9.65 -24.80
CA GLY A 130 9.79 8.22 -24.94
C GLY A 130 8.79 7.67 -23.91
N ILE A 131 9.12 6.50 -23.35
CA ILE A 131 8.25 5.78 -22.41
C ILE A 131 7.99 6.56 -21.11
N GLU A 132 8.92 7.44 -20.73
CA GLU A 132 8.80 8.28 -19.52
C GLU A 132 7.50 9.11 -19.55
N THR A 133 7.21 9.75 -20.68
CA THR A 133 5.97 10.53 -20.86
C THR A 133 4.72 9.67 -20.71
N ARG A 134 4.75 8.45 -21.24
CA ARG A 134 3.63 7.51 -21.22
C ARG A 134 3.31 7.05 -19.79
N VAL A 135 4.33 6.76 -18.98
CA VAL A 135 4.16 6.27 -17.60
C VAL A 135 4.12 7.38 -16.55
N ALA A 136 4.46 8.63 -16.91
CA ALA A 136 4.47 9.78 -16.01
C ALA A 136 3.20 9.94 -15.15
N PRO A 137 1.97 9.69 -15.66
CA PRO A 137 0.79 9.76 -14.81
C PRO A 137 0.80 8.75 -13.66
N VAL A 138 1.25 7.52 -13.93
CA VAL A 138 1.37 6.45 -12.92
C VAL A 138 2.54 6.71 -11.99
N SER A 139 3.70 7.14 -12.51
CA SER A 139 4.83 7.62 -11.70
C SER A 139 4.39 8.69 -10.69
N GLY A 140 3.56 9.64 -11.14
CA GLY A 140 3.05 10.73 -10.31
C GLY A 140 2.19 10.25 -9.13
N LEU A 141 1.51 9.12 -9.24
CA LEU A 141 0.73 8.53 -8.14
C LEU A 141 1.63 8.19 -6.95
N ASN A 142 2.72 7.48 -7.21
CA ASN A 142 3.69 7.03 -6.20
C ASN A 142 4.69 8.14 -5.80
N GLY A 143 4.99 9.03 -6.74
CA GLY A 143 5.89 10.17 -6.56
C GLY A 143 7.30 9.86 -7.02
N GLU A 144 7.70 10.58 -8.07
CA GLU A 144 9.01 10.57 -8.70
C GLU A 144 9.56 12.00 -8.68
N GLY A 145 10.70 12.23 -8.01
CA GLY A 145 11.26 13.58 -7.77
C GLY A 145 10.46 14.48 -6.81
N ALA A 146 9.21 14.12 -6.46
CA ALA A 146 8.34 14.80 -5.51
C ALA A 146 7.48 13.81 -4.71
N GLU A 147 6.64 14.31 -3.79
CA GLU A 147 5.67 13.47 -3.07
C GLU A 147 4.56 12.97 -4.00
N GLY A 148 4.23 11.68 -3.90
CA GLY A 148 3.20 11.04 -4.70
C GLY A 148 1.79 11.54 -4.38
N VAL A 149 0.98 11.73 -5.42
CA VAL A 149 -0.32 12.39 -5.30
C VAL A 149 -1.36 11.54 -4.58
N LEU A 150 -1.15 10.21 -4.49
CA LEU A 150 -2.02 9.31 -3.73
C LEU A 150 -1.57 9.05 -2.30
N LEU A 151 -0.35 9.43 -1.90
CA LEU A 151 0.15 9.12 -0.55
C LEU A 151 -0.65 9.84 0.54
N ALA A 152 -0.91 11.13 0.37
CA ALA A 152 -1.71 11.89 1.34
C ALA A 152 -3.18 11.41 1.37
N PRO A 153 -3.88 11.22 0.23
CA PRO A 153 -5.23 10.66 0.23
C PRO A 153 -5.36 9.28 0.89
N ILE A 154 -4.41 8.36 0.68
CA ILE A 154 -4.46 7.04 1.32
C ILE A 154 -4.28 7.18 2.85
N ARG A 155 -3.39 8.06 3.32
CA ARG A 155 -3.25 8.33 4.76
C ARG A 155 -4.49 8.94 5.39
N SER A 156 -5.20 9.77 4.62
CA SER A 156 -6.44 10.44 5.06
C SER A 156 -7.69 9.58 4.87
N ALA A 157 -7.61 8.46 4.16
CA ALA A 157 -8.74 7.54 3.99
C ALA A 157 -9.14 6.93 5.34
N TYR A 158 -10.44 6.84 5.58
CA TYR A 158 -10.99 6.31 6.81
C TYR A 158 -10.76 4.80 6.92
N ILE A 159 -10.37 4.36 8.11
CA ILE A 159 -10.19 2.95 8.48
C ILE A 159 -11.19 2.49 9.54
N THR A 160 -12.13 3.37 9.93
CA THR A 160 -13.28 3.06 10.79
C THR A 160 -14.55 3.63 10.17
N ASP A 161 -15.69 3.05 10.55
CA ASP A 161 -17.01 3.48 10.06
C ASP A 161 -17.33 4.93 10.49
N ASP A 162 -18.26 5.55 9.78
CA ASP A 162 -18.76 6.92 10.02
C ASP A 162 -19.74 6.93 11.21
N ILE A 163 -19.20 6.57 12.37
CA ILE A 163 -19.93 6.45 13.63
C ILE A 163 -19.12 7.11 14.74
N ALA A 164 -19.74 8.07 15.43
CA ALA A 164 -19.14 8.80 16.54
C ALA A 164 -18.56 7.84 17.61
N PRO A 165 -17.30 8.03 18.06
CA PRO A 165 -16.48 9.23 17.89
C PRO A 165 -15.66 9.29 16.58
N GLY A 166 -15.78 8.29 15.71
CA GLY A 166 -15.20 8.29 14.37
C GLY A 166 -15.99 9.14 13.37
N PRO A 167 -15.62 9.08 12.08
CA PRO A 167 -14.64 8.16 11.49
C PRO A 167 -13.20 8.58 11.74
N PHE A 168 -12.28 7.61 11.72
CA PHE A 168 -10.85 7.83 11.90
C PHE A 168 -10.06 7.34 10.69
N SER A 169 -9.10 8.15 10.27
CA SER A 169 -8.16 7.87 9.18
C SER A 169 -6.93 7.09 9.66
N LEU A 170 -6.20 6.51 8.70
CA LEU A 170 -4.90 5.89 9.00
C LEU A 170 -3.95 6.86 9.70
N TRP A 171 -3.90 8.12 9.26
CA TRP A 171 -3.09 9.16 9.89
C TRP A 171 -3.46 9.38 11.35
N GLN A 172 -4.76 9.47 11.68
CA GLN A 172 -5.23 9.61 13.06
C GLN A 172 -4.86 8.38 13.90
N TYR A 173 -4.99 7.18 13.34
CA TYR A 173 -4.58 5.96 14.02
C TYR A 173 -3.08 5.94 14.35
N LYS A 174 -2.22 6.31 13.40
CA LYS A 174 -0.76 6.42 13.65
C LYS A 174 -0.46 7.46 14.72
N GLN A 175 -1.10 8.63 14.64
CA GLN A 175 -0.96 9.67 15.66
C GLN A 175 -1.40 9.18 17.05
N ALA A 176 -2.50 8.42 17.14
CA ALA A 176 -2.96 7.85 18.40
C ALA A 176 -1.97 6.82 18.97
N ILE A 177 -1.34 6.00 18.13
CA ILE A 177 -0.26 5.09 18.54
C ILE A 177 0.93 5.88 19.10
N ASP A 178 1.37 6.91 18.39
CA ASP A 178 2.53 7.69 18.80
C ASP A 178 2.28 8.42 20.13
N ILE A 179 1.08 8.98 20.31
CA ILE A 179 0.65 9.56 21.59
C ILE A 179 0.64 8.50 22.70
N LYS A 180 0.10 7.30 22.44
CA LYS A 180 0.04 6.20 23.41
C LYS A 180 1.44 5.72 23.85
N ARG A 181 2.47 5.91 23.02
CA ARG A 181 3.88 5.55 23.32
C ARG A 181 4.62 6.58 24.18
N ILE A 182 4.06 7.78 24.37
CA ILE A 182 4.68 8.82 25.22
C ILE A 182 4.66 8.34 26.68
N THR A 183 5.83 8.25 27.31
CA THR A 183 5.97 7.78 28.70
C THR A 183 5.65 8.83 29.74
N ASP A 184 5.82 10.12 29.39
CA ASP A 184 5.47 11.24 30.24
C ASP A 184 3.96 11.49 30.21
N GLU A 185 3.30 11.31 31.35
CA GLU A 185 1.84 11.32 31.46
C GLU A 185 1.25 12.70 31.15
N ASP A 186 1.89 13.79 31.61
CA ASP A 186 1.42 15.15 31.40
C ASP A 186 1.55 15.54 29.92
N ASN A 187 2.67 15.18 29.28
CA ASN A 187 2.88 15.38 27.85
C ASN A 187 1.91 14.53 27.02
N ARG A 188 1.70 13.26 27.39
CA ARG A 188 0.74 12.37 26.72
C ARG A 188 -0.67 12.94 26.77
N ALA A 189 -1.12 13.39 27.94
CA ALA A 189 -2.43 14.02 28.12
C ALA A 189 -2.55 15.33 27.31
N ALA A 190 -1.51 16.15 27.28
CA ALA A 190 -1.50 17.38 26.48
C ALA A 190 -1.59 17.11 24.97
N GLN A 191 -0.85 16.12 24.46
CA GLN A 191 -0.91 15.74 23.04
C GLN A 191 -2.26 15.11 22.68
N ALA A 192 -2.81 14.24 23.52
CA ALA A 192 -4.15 13.67 23.31
C ALA A 192 -5.22 14.77 23.28
N SER A 193 -5.17 15.72 24.21
CA SER A 193 -6.09 16.87 24.23
C SER A 193 -5.94 17.75 23.00
N LYS A 194 -4.73 17.91 22.47
CA LYS A 194 -4.47 18.69 21.25
C LYS A 194 -4.97 17.97 19.99
N ALA A 195 -4.81 16.65 19.93
CA ALA A 195 -5.28 15.83 18.82
C ALA A 195 -6.82 15.80 18.74
N GLY A 196 -7.50 15.87 19.90
CA GLY A 196 -8.96 15.84 19.98
C GLY A 196 -9.57 14.45 19.85
N PHE A 197 -8.75 13.41 19.84
CA PHE A 197 -9.13 12.00 19.81
C PHE A 197 -8.05 11.13 20.49
N SER A 198 -8.40 9.90 20.82
CA SER A 198 -7.52 8.94 21.47
C SER A 198 -7.62 7.54 20.85
N MET A 199 -6.70 6.63 21.23
CA MET A 199 -6.80 5.22 20.83
C MET A 199 -8.11 4.58 21.35
N ASP A 200 -8.56 4.96 22.54
CA ASP A 200 -9.82 4.48 23.12
C ASP A 200 -11.03 4.92 22.28
N ASP A 201 -10.97 6.07 21.63
CA ASP A 201 -12.04 6.55 20.73
C ASP A 201 -12.08 5.73 19.44
N ILE A 202 -10.91 5.37 18.89
CA ILE A 202 -10.80 4.47 17.74
C ILE A 202 -11.36 3.09 18.10
N GLU A 203 -10.96 2.52 19.25
CA GLU A 203 -11.45 1.23 19.74
C GLU A 203 -12.99 1.24 19.91
N LYS A 204 -13.56 2.32 20.47
CA LYS A 204 -15.03 2.49 20.57
C LYS A 204 -15.72 2.56 19.19
N SER A 205 -15.15 3.29 18.24
CA SER A 205 -15.70 3.37 16.88
C SER A 205 -15.71 1.98 16.23
N VAL A 206 -14.63 1.21 16.38
CA VAL A 206 -14.54 -0.18 15.91
C VAL A 206 -15.59 -1.06 16.60
N GLU A 207 -15.76 -0.96 17.91
CA GLU A 207 -16.75 -1.75 18.66
C GLU A 207 -18.18 -1.50 18.16
N GLN A 208 -18.52 -0.25 17.84
CA GLN A 208 -19.85 0.15 17.37
C GLN A 208 -20.10 -0.17 15.88
N SER A 209 -19.04 -0.32 15.09
CA SER A 209 -19.13 -0.65 13.66
C SER A 209 -19.55 -2.11 13.44
N SER A 210 -20.16 -2.38 12.29
CA SER A 210 -20.56 -3.75 11.91
C SER A 210 -19.35 -4.62 11.53
N SER A 211 -19.49 -5.94 11.67
CA SER A 211 -18.48 -6.89 11.15
C SER A 211 -18.39 -6.86 9.62
N GLU A 212 -19.53 -6.67 8.95
CA GLU A 212 -19.62 -6.57 7.49
C GLU A 212 -18.75 -5.42 6.96
N TYR A 213 -18.88 -4.23 7.55
CA TYR A 213 -18.06 -3.06 7.22
C TYR A 213 -16.55 -3.37 7.23
N PHE A 214 -16.05 -4.05 8.27
CA PHE A 214 -14.62 -4.35 8.37
C PHE A 214 -14.18 -5.45 7.43
N VAL A 215 -15.03 -6.46 7.18
CA VAL A 215 -14.75 -7.50 6.17
C VAL A 215 -14.62 -6.84 4.80
N ASP A 216 -15.57 -5.98 4.44
CA ASP A 216 -15.59 -5.26 3.18
C ASP A 216 -14.37 -4.33 3.05
N LEU A 217 -14.09 -3.52 4.06
CA LEU A 217 -12.92 -2.62 4.09
C LEU A 217 -11.59 -3.39 3.96
N ARG A 218 -11.44 -4.52 4.67
CA ARG A 218 -10.24 -5.36 4.58
C ARG A 218 -10.09 -5.95 3.18
N ASP A 219 -11.18 -6.46 2.61
CA ASP A 219 -11.19 -7.06 1.28
C ASP A 219 -10.90 -5.99 0.21
N ASP A 220 -11.45 -4.78 0.34
CA ASP A 220 -11.18 -3.65 -0.55
C ASP A 220 -9.71 -3.20 -0.55
N ILE A 221 -9.08 -3.12 0.63
CA ILE A 221 -7.63 -2.80 0.73
C ILE A 221 -6.79 -3.94 0.15
N THR A 222 -7.20 -5.19 0.38
CA THR A 222 -6.53 -6.38 -0.18
C THR A 222 -6.60 -6.37 -1.71
N ASP A 223 -7.75 -6.04 -2.27
CA ASP A 223 -7.94 -5.93 -3.71
C ASP A 223 -7.17 -4.72 -4.27
N CYS A 224 -7.14 -3.57 -3.58
CA CYS A 224 -6.26 -2.44 -3.96
C CYS A 224 -4.79 -2.89 -4.10
N LEU A 225 -4.27 -3.67 -3.13
CA LEU A 225 -2.92 -4.22 -3.18
C LEU A 225 -2.72 -5.16 -4.36
N SER A 226 -3.68 -6.06 -4.60
CA SER A 226 -3.64 -7.00 -5.72
C SER A 226 -3.63 -6.28 -7.07
N GLU A 227 -4.54 -5.34 -7.27
CA GLU A 227 -4.68 -4.56 -8.50
C GLU A 227 -3.42 -3.71 -8.76
N TYR A 228 -2.90 -3.04 -7.74
CA TYR A 228 -1.71 -2.19 -7.90
C TYR A 228 -0.43 -2.98 -8.14
N ARG A 229 -0.30 -4.20 -7.56
CA ARG A 229 0.81 -5.11 -7.89
C ARG A 229 0.71 -5.62 -9.33
N GLN A 230 -0.47 -5.96 -9.80
CA GLN A 230 -0.69 -6.35 -11.20
C GLN A 230 -0.36 -5.19 -12.17
N ILE A 231 -0.73 -3.94 -11.84
CA ILE A 231 -0.28 -2.75 -12.60
C ILE A 231 1.25 -2.69 -12.65
N SER A 232 1.93 -2.89 -11.51
CA SER A 232 3.39 -2.90 -11.44
C SER A 232 4.02 -3.97 -12.33
N GLU A 233 3.45 -5.18 -12.35
CA GLU A 233 3.92 -6.30 -13.17
C GLU A 233 3.72 -6.02 -14.67
N LEU A 234 2.55 -5.51 -15.06
CA LEU A 234 2.25 -5.13 -16.45
C LEU A 234 3.21 -4.04 -16.95
N LEU A 235 3.39 -2.98 -16.17
CA LEU A 235 4.28 -1.89 -16.55
C LEU A 235 5.74 -2.36 -16.61
N THR A 236 6.17 -3.25 -15.71
CA THR A 236 7.49 -3.89 -15.79
C THR A 236 7.65 -4.73 -17.05
N SER A 237 6.61 -5.47 -17.44
CA SER A 237 6.61 -6.28 -18.67
C SER A 237 6.70 -5.42 -19.94
N HIS A 238 6.00 -4.28 -19.96
CA HIS A 238 5.95 -3.41 -21.14
C HIS A 238 7.14 -2.44 -21.24
N CYS A 239 7.58 -1.85 -20.12
CA CYS A 239 8.61 -0.82 -20.09
C CYS A 239 10.01 -1.39 -19.78
N GLY A 240 10.08 -2.61 -19.25
CA GLY A 240 11.31 -3.14 -18.66
C GLY A 240 11.58 -2.58 -17.26
N THR A 241 12.50 -3.22 -16.54
CA THR A 241 12.73 -2.93 -15.10
C THR A 241 13.31 -1.55 -14.82
N HIS A 242 13.96 -0.92 -15.80
CA HIS A 242 14.58 0.41 -15.61
C HIS A 242 13.61 1.56 -15.85
N ASP A 243 12.70 1.42 -16.81
CA ASP A 243 11.80 2.51 -17.21
C ASP A 243 10.39 2.35 -16.59
N ALA A 244 10.11 1.21 -15.95
CA ALA A 244 8.85 1.02 -15.23
C ALA A 244 8.78 1.92 -13.99
N PRO A 245 7.62 2.55 -13.72
CA PRO A 245 7.46 3.46 -12.60
C PRO A 245 7.58 2.72 -11.26
N SER A 246 8.19 3.37 -10.27
CA SER A 246 8.21 2.85 -8.90
C SER A 246 6.79 2.77 -8.32
N THR A 247 6.47 1.66 -7.68
CA THR A 247 5.17 1.39 -7.04
C THR A 247 5.26 1.19 -5.51
N SER A 248 6.48 1.20 -4.95
CA SER A 248 6.73 0.72 -3.59
C SER A 248 6.03 1.53 -2.49
N LYS A 249 6.02 2.87 -2.57
CA LYS A 249 5.47 3.72 -1.51
C LYS A 249 3.97 3.52 -1.35
N ILE A 250 3.24 3.35 -2.44
CA ILE A 250 1.80 3.04 -2.41
C ILE A 250 1.58 1.63 -1.86
N ILE A 251 2.35 0.62 -2.31
CA ILE A 251 2.25 -0.76 -1.79
C ILE A 251 2.48 -0.79 -0.28
N GLU A 252 3.58 -0.20 0.20
CA GLU A 252 3.93 -0.11 1.63
C GLU A 252 2.81 0.57 2.43
N LEU A 253 2.22 1.63 1.90
CA LEU A 253 1.15 2.36 2.58
C LEU A 253 -0.18 1.60 2.60
N LEU A 254 -0.50 0.83 1.56
CA LEU A 254 -1.66 -0.05 1.53
C LEU A 254 -1.45 -1.26 2.47
N GLU A 255 -0.25 -1.82 2.54
CA GLU A 255 0.12 -2.86 3.51
C GLU A 255 -0.01 -2.35 4.95
N GLU A 256 0.42 -1.10 5.20
CA GLU A 256 0.22 -0.44 6.48
C GLU A 256 -1.27 -0.26 6.81
N SER A 257 -2.06 0.18 5.84
CA SER A 257 -3.52 0.34 5.98
C SER A 257 -4.19 -0.99 6.33
N LEU A 258 -3.84 -2.06 5.60
CA LEU A 258 -4.34 -3.41 5.82
C LEU A 258 -3.92 -3.93 7.21
N GLY A 259 -2.67 -3.70 7.61
CA GLY A 259 -2.15 -4.05 8.93
C GLY A 259 -2.90 -3.35 10.06
N ALA A 260 -3.20 -2.06 9.90
CA ALA A 260 -3.99 -1.28 10.86
C ALA A 260 -5.42 -1.84 11.00
N VAL A 261 -6.12 -2.06 9.88
CA VAL A 261 -7.47 -2.63 9.86
C VAL A 261 -7.49 -4.03 10.48
N ASN A 262 -6.54 -4.90 10.11
CA ASN A 262 -6.42 -6.23 10.68
C ASN A 262 -6.15 -6.22 12.19
N TYR A 263 -5.41 -5.22 12.69
CA TYR A 263 -5.11 -5.08 14.10
C TYR A 263 -6.34 -4.59 14.89
N ILE A 264 -6.95 -3.47 14.48
CA ILE A 264 -8.04 -2.85 15.25
C ILE A 264 -9.32 -3.69 15.19
N ALA A 265 -9.62 -4.28 14.04
CA ALA A 265 -10.86 -5.02 13.79
C ALA A 265 -10.69 -6.54 13.90
N LYS A 266 -9.60 -7.04 14.49
CA LYS A 266 -9.28 -8.48 14.57
C LYS A 266 -10.47 -9.34 15.03
N HIS A 267 -11.22 -8.86 16.02
CA HIS A 267 -12.35 -9.58 16.62
C HIS A 267 -13.66 -9.47 15.81
N LYS A 268 -13.68 -8.64 14.77
CA LYS A 268 -14.83 -8.42 13.87
C LYS A 268 -14.81 -9.38 12.68
N PHE A 269 -13.65 -9.93 12.33
CA PHE A 269 -13.53 -10.88 11.23
C PHE A 269 -14.11 -12.24 11.60
N PRO A 270 -14.70 -12.97 10.63
CA PRO A 270 -15.10 -14.36 10.84
C PRO A 270 -13.90 -15.17 11.34
N LEU A 271 -14.12 -15.97 12.38
CA LEU A 271 -13.18 -17.03 12.71
C LEU A 271 -13.11 -17.92 11.48
N GLU A 272 -11.92 -18.09 10.91
CA GLU A 272 -11.72 -19.14 9.91
C GLU A 272 -12.26 -20.43 10.53
N PRO A 273 -13.16 -21.17 9.84
CA PRO A 273 -13.53 -22.48 10.31
C PRO A 273 -12.23 -23.27 10.39
N ALA A 274 -11.80 -23.57 11.61
CA ALA A 274 -10.78 -24.58 11.84
C ALA A 274 -11.22 -25.77 11.00
N ALA A 275 -10.45 -26.12 9.97
CA ALA A 275 -10.81 -27.17 9.03
C ALA A 275 -11.16 -28.41 9.85
N ASP A 276 -12.46 -28.67 9.94
CA ASP A 276 -13.06 -29.69 10.77
C ASP A 276 -12.67 -31.01 10.12
N SER A 277 -11.56 -31.57 10.59
CA SER A 277 -10.99 -32.83 10.15
C SER A 277 -11.85 -33.92 10.77
N SER A 278 -13.07 -34.02 10.26
CA SER A 278 -13.99 -35.13 10.45
C SER A 278 -13.41 -36.34 9.73
N ALA A 279 -12.45 -37.00 10.38
CA ALA A 279 -12.03 -38.33 10.02
C ALA A 279 -13.16 -39.30 10.40
N GLU A 280 -13.92 -39.70 9.40
CA GLU A 280 -14.87 -40.81 9.47
C GLU A 280 -14.17 -42.07 10.01
N GLU A 281 -14.74 -42.63 11.07
CA GLU A 281 -14.41 -43.95 11.57
C GLU A 281 -14.70 -44.99 10.48
N SER A 282 -13.65 -45.60 9.96
CA SER A 282 -13.73 -46.91 9.30
C SER A 282 -12.73 -47.86 9.95
N SER A 283 -13.30 -48.79 10.70
CA SER A 283 -12.67 -49.95 11.29
C SER A 283 -12.01 -50.84 10.23
N ASN A 284 -10.72 -51.13 10.39
CA ASN A 284 -10.25 -52.51 10.28
C ASN A 284 -8.89 -52.73 10.95
N ASP A 285 -8.77 -53.98 11.41
CA ASP A 285 -7.82 -54.52 12.36
C ASP A 285 -6.45 -54.89 11.77
N GLU A 286 -5.51 -55.14 12.67
CA GLU A 286 -4.23 -55.89 12.54
C GLU A 286 -2.90 -55.22 12.12
N GLN A 287 -2.03 -55.20 13.15
CA GLN A 287 -0.58 -55.50 13.19
C GLN A 287 0.48 -54.48 12.72
N ALA A 288 1.22 -54.00 13.72
CA ALA A 288 2.56 -53.41 13.72
C ALA A 288 3.61 -54.34 13.04
N PRO A 289 4.76 -53.86 12.52
CA PRO A 289 5.65 -52.95 13.26
C PRO A 289 6.34 -51.81 12.49
N THR A 290 6.54 -50.72 13.23
CA THR A 290 7.71 -49.81 13.22
C THR A 290 8.25 -49.33 11.88
N SER A 291 7.99 -48.06 11.56
CA SER A 291 9.02 -47.14 11.08
C SER A 291 8.64 -45.73 11.51
N ASP A 292 9.53 -45.17 12.32
CA ASP A 292 9.51 -43.82 12.85
C ASP A 292 9.50 -42.81 11.68
N SER A 293 8.47 -41.98 11.64
CA SER A 293 8.43 -40.75 10.85
C SER A 293 7.55 -39.77 11.60
N SER A 294 8.12 -39.29 12.69
CA SER A 294 7.66 -38.09 13.37
C SER A 294 7.71 -36.93 12.39
N ILE A 295 6.53 -36.53 11.90
CA ILE A 295 6.32 -35.25 11.23
C ILE A 295 6.62 -34.17 12.25
N VAL A 296 7.73 -33.48 12.06
CA VAL A 296 8.19 -32.39 12.92
C VAL A 296 7.24 -31.21 12.71
N VAL A 297 6.27 -31.09 13.62
CA VAL A 297 5.54 -29.85 13.87
C VAL A 297 6.57 -28.75 14.10
N GLY A 298 6.48 -27.66 13.33
CA GLY A 298 7.42 -26.54 13.34
C GLY A 298 7.79 -26.15 14.76
N SER A 299 9.07 -26.35 15.10
CA SER A 299 9.64 -25.97 16.38
C SER A 299 9.46 -24.48 16.58
N VAL A 300 8.58 -24.11 17.52
CA VAL A 300 8.52 -22.76 18.08
C VAL A 300 9.93 -22.43 18.59
N VAL A 301 10.55 -21.39 18.04
CA VAL A 301 11.88 -20.96 18.45
C VAL A 301 11.79 -20.38 19.85
N ASN A 302 12.30 -21.10 20.84
CA ASN A 302 12.16 -20.74 22.26
C ASN A 302 13.42 -20.09 22.85
N SER A 303 14.50 -19.98 22.06
CA SER A 303 15.75 -19.37 22.52
C SER A 303 16.54 -18.70 21.40
N ARG A 304 17.36 -17.70 21.75
CA ARG A 304 18.28 -17.01 20.84
C ARG A 304 19.26 -17.98 20.15
N VAL A 305 19.75 -18.97 20.90
CA VAL A 305 20.68 -19.99 20.38
C VAL A 305 20.00 -20.88 19.35
N GLU A 306 18.74 -21.26 19.58
CA GLU A 306 17.93 -22.04 18.64
C GLU A 306 17.60 -21.24 17.38
N ALA A 307 17.29 -19.94 17.52
CA ALA A 307 17.04 -19.03 16.41
C ALA A 307 18.25 -18.95 15.46
N PHE A 308 19.46 -18.72 16.00
CA PHE A 308 20.67 -18.65 15.17
C PHE A 308 21.01 -19.99 14.52
N LYS A 309 20.80 -21.11 15.22
CA LYS A 309 21.01 -22.44 14.63
C LYS A 309 20.07 -22.70 13.44
N GLN A 310 18.82 -22.26 13.51
CA GLN A 310 17.89 -22.34 12.38
C GLN A 310 18.32 -21.43 11.23
N LEU A 311 18.75 -20.19 11.51
CA LEU A 311 19.27 -19.28 10.49
C LEU A 311 20.50 -19.85 9.78
N THR A 312 21.43 -20.48 10.50
CA THR A 312 22.56 -21.20 9.89
C THR A 312 22.08 -22.34 8.99
N THR A 313 21.10 -23.12 9.44
CA THR A 313 20.53 -24.22 8.64
C THR A 313 19.87 -23.71 7.35
N ILE A 314 19.16 -22.58 7.43
CA ILE A 314 18.53 -21.92 6.28
C ILE A 314 19.60 -21.37 5.32
N SER A 315 20.66 -20.75 5.85
CA SER A 315 21.79 -20.28 5.05
C SER A 315 22.46 -21.41 4.26
N GLU A 316 22.74 -22.54 4.91
CA GLU A 316 23.31 -23.74 4.27
C GLU A 316 22.40 -24.32 3.18
N PHE A 317 21.08 -24.27 3.41
CA PHE A 317 20.10 -24.66 2.40
C PHE A 317 20.21 -23.78 1.15
N PHE A 318 20.16 -22.45 1.29
CA PHE A 318 20.28 -21.52 0.16
C PHE A 318 21.63 -21.63 -0.54
N ARG A 319 22.72 -21.89 0.20
CA ARG A 319 24.04 -22.10 -0.39
C ARG A 319 24.11 -23.34 -1.28
N ARG A 320 23.28 -24.35 -1.00
CA ARG A 320 23.18 -25.59 -1.79
C ARG A 320 22.20 -25.47 -2.95
N THR A 321 21.07 -24.79 -2.77
CA THR A 321 20.02 -24.67 -3.78
C THR A 321 20.23 -23.51 -4.74
N GLU A 322 20.80 -22.40 -4.25
CA GLU A 322 21.02 -21.15 -5.00
C GLU A 322 22.42 -20.57 -4.73
N PRO A 323 23.50 -21.18 -5.25
CA PRO A 323 24.89 -20.82 -4.90
C PRO A 323 25.31 -19.38 -5.27
N HIS A 324 24.57 -18.74 -6.19
CA HIS A 324 24.83 -17.38 -6.66
C HIS A 324 23.88 -16.35 -6.04
N SER A 325 22.95 -16.76 -5.18
CA SER A 325 22.04 -15.87 -4.47
C SER A 325 22.78 -15.15 -3.34
N PRO A 326 22.60 -13.83 -3.17
CA PRO A 326 23.20 -13.10 -2.05
C PRO A 326 22.59 -13.48 -0.70
N ILE A 327 21.45 -14.19 -0.70
CA ILE A 327 20.66 -14.50 0.50
C ILE A 327 21.48 -15.30 1.53
N SER A 328 22.20 -16.35 1.11
CA SER A 328 23.02 -17.14 2.05
C SER A 328 24.10 -16.29 2.72
N TYR A 329 24.72 -15.38 1.97
CA TYR A 329 25.75 -14.48 2.50
C TYR A 329 25.19 -13.45 3.48
N ILE A 330 23.99 -12.94 3.22
CA ILE A 330 23.30 -11.99 4.10
C ILE A 330 22.87 -12.67 5.40
N ILE A 331 22.33 -13.89 5.33
CA ILE A 331 21.92 -14.65 6.51
C ILE A 331 23.15 -15.00 7.37
N ASP A 332 24.24 -15.48 6.76
CA ASP A 332 25.50 -15.73 7.48
C ASP A 332 26.03 -14.46 8.16
N LYS A 333 25.97 -13.32 7.47
CA LYS A 333 26.39 -12.03 8.02
C LYS A 333 25.52 -11.61 9.21
N ALA A 334 24.21 -11.82 9.14
CA ALA A 334 23.28 -11.51 10.21
C ALA A 334 23.51 -12.40 11.46
N VAL A 335 23.79 -13.70 11.27
CA VAL A 335 24.18 -14.60 12.37
C VAL A 335 25.48 -14.13 13.01
N ARG A 336 26.50 -13.81 12.21
CA ARG A 336 27.80 -13.30 12.69
C ARG A 336 27.66 -12.00 13.49
N TRP A 337 26.86 -11.05 13.01
CA TRP A 337 26.58 -9.81 13.73
C TRP A 337 25.83 -10.06 15.04
N GLY A 338 24.94 -11.05 15.05
CA GLY A 338 24.21 -11.47 16.25
C GLY A 338 25.09 -12.04 17.36
N ASP A 339 26.24 -12.65 17.03
CA ASP A 339 27.20 -13.19 18.00
C ASP A 339 28.30 -12.19 18.38
N MET A 340 28.37 -11.04 17.71
CA MET A 340 29.42 -10.05 17.89
C MET A 340 29.11 -9.11 19.06
N PRO A 341 30.11 -8.81 19.93
CA PRO A 341 30.03 -7.70 20.87
C PRO A 341 29.72 -6.37 20.16
N LEU A 342 28.91 -5.51 20.80
CA LEU A 342 28.36 -4.31 20.17
C LEU A 342 29.46 -3.36 19.66
N ASP A 343 30.54 -3.19 20.40
CA ASP A 343 31.71 -2.37 20.05
C ASP A 343 32.41 -2.84 18.76
N GLN A 344 32.54 -4.15 18.58
CA GLN A 344 33.09 -4.77 17.38
C GLN A 344 32.13 -4.62 16.19
N LEU A 345 30.82 -4.80 16.43
CA LEU A 345 29.79 -4.66 15.40
C LEU A 345 29.73 -3.21 14.86
N MET A 346 29.79 -2.22 15.76
CA MET A 346 29.78 -0.81 15.38
C MET A 346 31.02 -0.44 14.56
N SER A 347 32.17 -1.04 14.85
CA SER A 347 33.39 -0.85 14.06
C SER A 347 33.30 -1.45 12.65
N GLU A 348 32.48 -2.49 12.45
CA GLU A 348 32.21 -3.09 11.12
C GLU A 348 31.13 -2.30 10.34
N LEU A 349 30.17 -1.69 11.04
CA LEU A 349 29.06 -0.92 10.45
C LEU A 349 29.41 0.53 10.11
N ILE A 350 30.33 1.15 10.84
CA ILE A 350 30.74 2.55 10.66
C ILE A 350 32.24 2.57 10.30
N PRO A 351 32.58 2.61 9.00
CA PRO A 351 33.98 2.61 8.55
C PRO A 351 34.72 3.91 8.89
N ASP A 352 33.98 5.00 9.10
CA ASP A 352 34.55 6.32 9.39
C ASP A 352 34.80 6.51 10.89
N SER A 353 36.07 6.70 11.26
CA SER A 353 36.52 6.80 12.65
C SER A 353 35.99 8.05 13.37
N SER A 354 35.67 9.12 12.64
CA SER A 354 35.12 10.36 13.21
C SER A 354 33.64 10.20 13.61
N SER A 355 32.88 9.49 12.78
CA SER A 355 31.47 9.16 13.00
C SER A 355 31.31 8.13 14.13
N LEU A 356 32.19 7.13 14.19
CA LEU A 356 32.23 6.16 15.28
C LEU A 356 32.56 6.83 16.63
N GLY A 357 33.54 7.73 16.65
CA GLY A 357 33.90 8.48 17.87
C GLY A 357 32.78 9.38 18.38
N THR A 358 32.03 10.01 17.47
CA THR A 358 30.86 10.83 17.84
C THR A 358 29.77 9.98 18.48
N TYR A 359 29.47 8.82 17.88
CA TYR A 359 28.50 7.85 18.42
C TYR A 359 28.91 7.34 19.81
N CYS A 360 30.17 6.94 20.00
CA CYS A 360 30.67 6.49 21.30
C CYS A 360 30.57 7.59 22.37
N SER A 361 30.85 8.86 22.02
CA SER A 361 30.73 9.96 22.99
C SER A 361 29.28 10.27 23.38
N LEU A 362 28.33 10.09 22.46
CA LEU A 362 26.90 10.31 22.71
C LEU A 362 26.23 9.17 23.49
N THR A 363 26.71 7.94 23.30
CA THR A 363 26.06 6.73 23.85
C THR A 363 26.76 6.15 25.07
N GLY A 364 28.01 6.54 25.35
CA GLY A 364 28.80 6.01 26.46
C GLY A 364 29.31 4.58 26.23
N VAL A 365 29.17 4.04 25.02
CA VAL A 365 29.71 2.74 24.63
C VAL A 365 31.21 2.91 24.35
N HIS A 366 32.04 2.36 25.22
CA HIS A 366 33.49 2.37 25.07
C HIS A 366 33.95 1.18 24.22
N LYS A 367 35.01 1.40 23.45
CA LYS A 367 35.76 0.32 22.82
C LYS A 367 36.57 -0.35 23.93
N ASP A 368 36.45 -1.66 24.10
CA ASP A 368 37.37 -2.38 24.98
C ASP A 368 38.74 -2.38 24.28
N ASP A 369 39.66 -1.57 24.79
CA ASP A 369 41.06 -1.57 24.37
C ASP A 369 41.76 -2.78 25.00
N ASP A 370 42.12 -3.77 24.17
CA ASP A 370 43.22 -4.70 24.44
C ASP A 370 44.52 -4.17 23.80
#